data_AF-A0A7Z0VI61-F1
#
_entry.id   AF-A0A7Z0VI61-F1
#
_cell.length_a   1.000
_cell.length_b   1.000
_cell.length_c   1.000
_cell.angle_alpha   90.00
_cell.angle_beta   90.00
_cell.angle_gamma   90.00
#
_symmetry.space_group_name_H-M   'P 1'
#
loop_
_entity.id
_entity.type
_entity.pdbx_description
1 polymer ?
#
loop_
_entity_poly.entity_id
_entity_poly.type
_entity_poly.pdbx_seq_one_letter_code
_entity_poly.pdbx_strand_id
1 'polypeptide(L)'
;MGKTLIITLVVVVALLISGVAIARYKGYCAGPEGRIGWMTDRIGRQLDLDDSQQQYLAQLKDQIVLSANELRRDRSTYVDQAIGLLESSDFDREKARTLLMQKQAQLASLSSDVIDAFADFSNNLNQSQRDKLQSMIKRHREHRHCKFACGDSKQLTQE
;
A
#
# COMPACT_ATOMS: atom_id res chain seq x y z
N MET A 1 -4.67 -16.28 10.06
CA MET A 1 -3.31 -16.19 9.46
C MET A 1 -3.31 -15.65 8.03
N GLY A 2 -4.32 -15.91 7.18
CA GLY A 2 -4.39 -15.33 5.82
C GLY A 2 -4.65 -13.82 5.76
N LYS A 3 -5.54 -13.30 6.62
CA LYS A 3 -5.93 -11.88 6.60
C LYS A 3 -4.78 -10.93 6.98
N THR A 4 -3.96 -11.31 7.97
CA THR A 4 -2.75 -10.54 8.33
C THR A 4 -1.70 -10.58 7.22
N LEU A 5 -1.52 -11.72 6.55
CA LEU A 5 -0.63 -11.86 5.40
C LEU A 5 -1.07 -10.97 4.23
N ILE A 6 -2.35 -10.96 3.90
CA ILE A 6 -2.93 -10.15 2.82
C ILE A 6 -2.89 -8.65 3.17
N ILE A 7 -3.26 -8.27 4.39
CA ILE A 7 -3.15 -6.87 4.85
C ILE A 7 -1.67 -6.45 4.84
N THR A 8 -0.73 -7.29 5.29
CA THR A 8 0.69 -6.96 5.16
C THR A 8 1.15 -6.90 3.71
N LEU A 9 0.59 -7.69 2.79
CA LEU A 9 0.96 -7.65 1.38
C LEU A 9 0.43 -6.37 0.72
N VAL A 10 -0.83 -5.99 0.95
CA VAL A 10 -1.44 -4.74 0.48
C VAL A 10 -0.76 -3.52 1.11
N VAL A 11 -0.47 -3.54 2.41
CA VAL A 11 0.27 -2.47 3.11
C VAL A 11 1.74 -2.42 2.67
N VAL A 12 2.38 -3.56 2.37
CA VAL A 12 3.74 -3.59 1.80
C VAL A 12 3.72 -3.07 0.36
N VAL A 13 2.71 -3.37 -0.45
CA VAL A 13 2.49 -2.81 -1.80
C VAL A 13 2.20 -1.31 -1.74
N ALA A 14 1.43 -0.84 -0.76
CA ALA A 14 1.15 0.58 -0.56
C ALA A 14 2.37 1.34 0.00
N LEU A 15 3.19 0.72 0.87
CA LEU A 15 4.40 1.34 1.42
C LEU A 15 5.66 1.12 0.55
N LEU A 16 5.58 0.22 -0.44
CA LEU A 16 6.48 0.11 -1.60
C LEU A 16 6.56 1.40 -2.41
N ILE A 17 5.48 2.18 -2.35
CA ILE A 17 5.35 3.49 -2.97
C ILE A 17 6.30 4.51 -2.29
N SER A 18 6.71 4.30 -1.02
CA SER A 18 7.40 5.29 -0.17
C SER A 18 8.90 5.08 0.15
N GLY A 19 9.75 4.80 -0.84
CA GLY A 19 11.22 5.03 -0.77
C GLY A 19 12.00 4.16 -1.77
N VAL A 20 13.08 4.55 -2.46
CA VAL A 20 14.16 5.54 -2.21
C VAL A 20 14.81 5.98 -3.54
N ALA A 21 15.03 7.30 -3.68
CA ALA A 21 16.16 8.02 -4.31
C ALA A 21 16.76 7.70 -5.71
N ILE A 22 16.10 6.99 -6.63
CA ILE A 22 16.58 6.93 -8.03
C ILE A 22 15.42 7.13 -9.02
N ALA A 23 14.96 8.37 -9.18
CA ALA A 23 14.19 8.82 -10.37
C ALA A 23 13.80 10.30 -10.20
N ARG A 24 14.78 11.20 -10.24
CA ARG A 24 14.53 12.66 -10.31
C ARG A 24 13.85 13.11 -11.62
N TYR A 25 13.30 12.22 -12.45
CA TYR A 25 12.81 12.63 -13.79
C TYR A 25 11.48 12.04 -14.30
N LYS A 26 10.81 11.05 -13.68
CA LYS A 26 9.60 10.45 -14.32
C LYS A 26 8.37 10.09 -13.48
N GLY A 27 8.27 10.45 -12.19
CA GLY A 27 7.00 10.19 -11.47
C GLY A 27 6.99 10.40 -9.96
N TYR A 28 8.15 10.50 -9.32
CA TYR A 28 8.23 10.57 -7.85
C TYR A 28 7.68 11.88 -7.24
N CYS A 29 7.67 12.96 -8.02
CA CYS A 29 7.10 14.26 -7.63
C CYS A 29 5.64 14.44 -8.07
N ALA A 30 5.06 13.51 -8.82
CA ALA A 30 3.70 13.58 -9.34
C ALA A 30 2.64 13.06 -8.34
N GLY A 31 2.93 13.16 -7.04
CA GLY A 31 2.04 12.70 -5.97
C GLY A 31 1.91 11.17 -5.88
N PRO A 32 0.98 10.68 -5.05
CA PRO A 32 0.75 9.24 -4.83
C PRO A 32 0.41 8.49 -6.12
N GLU A 33 -0.42 9.07 -6.98
CA GLU A 33 -0.87 8.47 -8.24
C GLU A 33 0.26 8.33 -9.26
N GLY A 34 1.09 9.36 -9.43
CA GLY A 34 2.25 9.29 -10.32
C GLY A 34 3.29 8.26 -9.88
N ARG A 35 3.40 8.01 -8.56
CA ARG A 35 4.25 6.94 -8.02
C ARG A 35 3.66 5.55 -8.30
N ILE A 36 2.34 5.39 -8.16
CA ILE A 36 1.64 4.15 -8.53
C ILE A 36 1.90 3.84 -10.01
N GLY A 37 1.67 4.81 -10.90
CA GLY A 37 1.92 4.65 -12.34
C GLY A 37 3.36 4.26 -12.68
N TRP A 38 4.34 4.95 -12.09
CA TRP A 38 5.77 4.63 -12.29
C TRP A 38 6.14 3.22 -11.83
N MET A 39 5.56 2.76 -10.72
CA MET A 39 5.82 1.41 -10.20
C MET A 39 5.19 0.34 -11.08
N THR A 40 3.94 0.54 -11.52
CA THR A 40 3.24 -0.38 -12.41
C THR A 40 4.02 -0.56 -13.73
N ASP A 41 4.47 0.55 -14.32
CA ASP A 41 5.33 0.53 -15.51
C ASP A 41 6.67 -0.20 -15.26
N ARG A 42 7.25 -0.03 -14.07
CA ARG A 42 8.45 -0.78 -13.67
C ARG A 42 8.17 -2.28 -13.52
N ILE A 43 7.05 -2.67 -12.91
CA ILE A 43 6.66 -4.07 -12.73
C ILE A 43 6.40 -4.73 -14.09
N GLY A 44 5.67 -4.07 -14.99
CA GLY A 44 5.42 -4.56 -16.34
C GLY A 44 6.70 -4.85 -17.11
N ARG A 45 7.64 -3.90 -17.10
CA ARG A 45 8.97 -4.10 -17.73
C ARG A 45 9.81 -5.16 -17.04
N GLN A 46 9.78 -5.23 -15.71
CA GLN A 46 10.61 -6.20 -14.99
C GLN A 46 10.07 -7.62 -15.13
N LEU A 47 8.76 -7.82 -15.22
CA LEU A 47 8.17 -9.15 -15.40
C LEU A 47 8.10 -9.60 -16.86
N ASP A 48 8.45 -8.72 -17.80
CA ASP A 48 8.36 -8.99 -19.24
C ASP A 48 6.94 -9.45 -19.60
N LEU A 49 5.96 -8.61 -19.24
CA LEU A 49 4.55 -8.92 -19.39
C LEU A 49 4.10 -8.78 -20.85
N ASP A 50 3.34 -9.75 -21.32
CA ASP A 50 2.61 -9.63 -22.58
C ASP A 50 1.43 -8.65 -22.50
N ASP A 51 0.81 -8.35 -23.63
CA ASP A 51 -0.28 -7.38 -23.72
C ASP A 51 -1.49 -7.73 -22.84
N SER A 52 -1.80 -9.02 -22.67
CA SER A 52 -2.91 -9.47 -21.84
C SER A 52 -2.58 -9.30 -20.35
N GLN A 53 -1.36 -9.65 -19.95
CA GLN A 53 -0.87 -9.49 -18.59
C GLN A 53 -0.73 -8.03 -18.19
N GLN A 54 -0.37 -7.15 -19.13
CA GLN A 54 -0.35 -5.71 -18.92
C GLN A 54 -1.74 -5.13 -18.65
N GLN A 55 -2.80 -5.67 -19.26
CA GLN A 55 -4.17 -5.25 -18.98
C GLN A 55 -4.58 -5.59 -17.54
N TYR A 56 -4.28 -6.80 -17.06
CA TYR A 56 -4.55 -7.15 -15.65
C TYR A 56 -3.75 -6.28 -14.68
N LEU A 57 -2.50 -5.97 -15.01
CA LEU A 57 -1.69 -5.07 -14.21
C LEU A 57 -2.24 -3.63 -14.21
N ALA A 58 -2.80 -3.17 -15.33
CA ALA A 58 -3.46 -1.87 -15.43
C ALA A 58 -4.74 -1.80 -14.59
N GLN A 59 -5.57 -2.86 -14.61
CA GLN A 59 -6.77 -2.98 -13.77
C GLN A 59 -6.41 -2.94 -12.28
N LEU A 60 -5.38 -3.69 -11.86
CA LEU A 60 -4.86 -3.63 -10.50
C LEU A 60 -4.42 -2.20 -10.11
N LYS A 61 -3.70 -1.52 -11.00
CA LYS A 61 -3.27 -0.14 -10.79
C LYS A 61 -4.47 0.79 -10.63
N ASP A 62 -5.47 0.69 -11.49
CA ASP A 62 -6.68 1.52 -11.42
C ASP A 62 -7.45 1.27 -10.11
N GLN A 63 -7.58 0.02 -9.66
CA GLN A 63 -8.23 -0.31 -8.40
C GLN A 63 -7.48 0.25 -7.17
N ILE A 64 -6.14 0.22 -7.19
CA ILE A 64 -5.32 0.84 -6.14
C ILE A 64 -5.50 2.36 -6.12
N VAL A 65 -5.52 3.01 -7.29
CA VAL A 65 -5.73 4.46 -7.40
C VAL A 65 -7.12 4.86 -6.90
N LEU A 66 -8.16 4.14 -7.33
CA LEU A 66 -9.53 4.35 -6.87
C LEU A 66 -9.62 4.22 -5.35
N SER A 67 -9.08 3.13 -4.79
CA SER A 67 -9.09 2.90 -3.34
C SER A 67 -8.32 3.97 -2.56
N ALA A 68 -7.18 4.42 -3.08
CA ALA A 68 -6.38 5.49 -2.47
C ALA A 68 -7.13 6.84 -2.49
N ASN A 69 -7.84 7.13 -3.58
CA ASN A 69 -8.62 8.35 -3.72
C ASN A 69 -9.86 8.34 -2.81
N GLU A 70 -10.55 7.20 -2.69
CA GLU A 70 -11.69 7.06 -1.78
C GLU A 70 -11.27 7.28 -0.33
N LEU A 71 -10.19 6.64 0.11
CA LEU A 71 -9.64 6.84 1.46
C LEU A 71 -9.20 8.30 1.70
N ARG A 72 -8.69 8.96 0.66
CA ARG A 72 -8.24 10.35 0.75
C ARG A 72 -9.42 11.32 0.80
N ARG A 73 -10.45 11.11 -0.02
CA ARG A 73 -11.67 11.93 -0.06
C ARG A 73 -12.31 11.98 1.33
N ASP A 74 -12.39 10.82 1.96
CA ASP A 74 -13.02 10.70 3.26
C ASP A 74 -12.15 11.24 4.41
N ARG A 75 -10.84 11.36 4.21
CA ARG A 75 -9.92 11.70 5.29
C ARG A 75 -10.31 12.97 6.05
N SER A 76 -10.71 14.04 5.35
CA SER A 76 -11.12 15.29 6.00
C SER A 76 -12.35 15.08 6.88
N THR A 77 -13.38 14.42 6.35
CA THR A 77 -14.62 14.14 7.08
C THR A 77 -14.38 13.39 8.39
N TYR A 78 -13.50 12.38 8.40
CA TYR A 78 -13.21 11.65 9.63
C TYR A 78 -12.33 12.44 10.60
N VAL A 79 -11.46 13.32 10.10
CA VAL A 79 -10.72 14.26 10.96
C VAL A 79 -11.69 15.24 11.61
N ASP A 80 -12.62 15.81 10.86
CA ASP A 80 -13.63 16.75 11.36
C ASP A 80 -14.54 16.06 12.40
N GLN A 81 -14.97 14.83 12.13
CA GLN A 81 -15.76 14.04 13.08
C GLN A 81 -14.97 13.69 14.35
N ALA A 82 -13.67 13.43 14.24
CA ALA A 82 -12.80 13.21 15.40
C ALA A 82 -12.56 14.48 16.20
N ILE A 83 -12.41 15.65 15.55
CA ILE A 83 -12.34 16.95 16.22
C ILE A 83 -13.64 17.21 16.97
N GLY A 84 -14.80 16.97 16.37
CA GLY A 84 -16.10 17.15 17.04
C GLY A 84 -16.31 16.26 18.27
N LEU A 85 -15.63 15.11 18.36
CA LEU A 85 -15.61 14.31 19.59
C LEU A 85 -14.84 14.98 20.74
N LEU A 86 -13.83 15.78 20.41
CA LEU A 86 -12.98 16.49 21.38
C LEU A 86 -13.54 17.85 21.78
N GLU A 87 -14.37 18.46 20.93
CA GLU A 87 -15.06 19.72 21.21
C GLU A 87 -16.28 19.55 22.13
N SER A 88 -16.75 18.32 22.30
CA SER A 88 -17.86 17.99 23.20
C SER A 88 -17.42 18.11 24.66
N SER A 89 -18.33 18.48 25.57
CA SER A 89 -18.04 18.61 27.01
C SER A 89 -17.52 17.31 27.63
N ASP A 90 -18.01 16.18 27.12
CA ASP A 90 -17.60 14.84 27.48
C ASP A 90 -17.26 14.04 26.22
N PHE A 91 -16.31 13.12 26.34
CA PHE A 91 -15.92 12.26 25.23
C PHE A 91 -16.96 11.15 24.98
N ASP A 92 -17.67 11.25 23.86
CA ASP A 92 -18.64 10.25 23.41
C ASP A 92 -17.95 8.99 22.86
N ARG A 93 -17.81 7.99 23.75
CA ARG A 93 -17.20 6.70 23.44
C ARG A 93 -17.99 5.88 22.42
N GLU A 94 -19.31 6.03 22.37
CA GLU A 94 -20.16 5.27 21.45
C GLU A 94 -19.97 5.78 20.03
N LYS A 95 -20.01 7.10 19.85
CA LYS A 95 -19.73 7.75 18.56
C LYS A 95 -18.31 7.44 18.07
N ALA A 96 -17.31 7.45 18.96
CA ALA A 96 -15.94 7.05 18.60
C ALA A 96 -15.85 5.59 18.09
N ARG A 97 -16.57 4.65 18.72
CA ARG A 97 -16.63 3.25 18.27
C ARG A 97 -17.31 3.11 16.91
N THR A 98 -18.40 3.84 16.69
CA THR A 98 -19.10 3.87 15.40
C THR A 98 -18.20 4.36 14.28
N LEU A 99 -17.44 5.44 14.50
CA LEU A 99 -16.46 5.95 13.53
C LEU A 99 -15.38 4.93 13.19
N LEU A 100 -14.87 4.21 14.19
CA LEU A 100 -13.90 3.14 13.99
C LEU A 100 -14.50 2.00 13.15
N MET A 101 -15.72 1.56 13.47
CA MET A 101 -16.39 0.48 12.74
C MET A 101 -16.66 0.86 11.28
N GLN A 102 -17.08 2.10 11.02
CA GLN A 102 -17.24 2.63 9.67
C GLN A 102 -15.92 2.62 8.89
N LYS A 103 -14.82 3.05 9.53
CA LYS A 103 -13.49 2.98 8.91
C LYS A 103 -13.03 1.58 8.61
N GLN A 104 -13.27 0.64 9.53
CA GLN A 104 -12.92 -0.76 9.32
C GLN A 104 -13.73 -1.37 8.18
N ALA A 105 -15.03 -1.08 8.10
CA ALA A 105 -15.88 -1.55 7.01
C ALA A 105 -15.44 -0.99 5.65
N GLN A 106 -15.15 0.32 5.60
CA GLN A 106 -14.62 0.97 4.39
C GLN A 106 -13.29 0.32 3.95
N LEU A 107 -12.35 0.18 4.88
CA LEU A 107 -11.05 -0.42 4.57
C LEU A 107 -11.19 -1.89 4.14
N ALA A 108 -12.08 -2.64 4.77
CA ALA A 108 -12.34 -4.03 4.42
C ALA A 108 -12.87 -4.15 2.99
N SER A 109 -13.85 -3.32 2.60
CA SER A 109 -14.40 -3.30 1.24
C SER A 109 -13.32 -2.97 0.21
N LEU A 110 -12.62 -1.84 0.40
CA LEU A 110 -11.56 -1.41 -0.53
C LEU A 110 -10.42 -2.43 -0.61
N SER A 111 -10.10 -3.08 0.50
CA SER A 111 -9.09 -4.14 0.50
C SER A 111 -9.53 -5.35 -0.30
N SER A 112 -10.82 -5.73 -0.26
CA SER A 112 -11.34 -6.86 -1.03
C SER A 112 -11.16 -6.64 -2.52
N ASP A 113 -11.55 -5.47 -3.03
CA ASP A 113 -11.46 -5.19 -4.46
C ASP A 113 -9.99 -5.20 -4.95
N VAL A 114 -9.06 -4.68 -4.14
CA VAL A 114 -7.62 -4.71 -4.46
C VAL A 114 -7.07 -6.14 -4.41
N ILE A 115 -7.56 -6.98 -3.48
CA ILE A 115 -7.18 -8.39 -3.40
C ILE A 115 -7.64 -9.14 -4.66
N ASP A 116 -8.86 -8.91 -5.09
CA ASP A 116 -9.43 -9.58 -6.25
C ASP A 116 -8.67 -9.17 -7.53
N ALA A 117 -8.43 -7.87 -7.73
CA ALA A 117 -7.63 -7.39 -8.86
C ALA A 117 -6.17 -7.92 -8.82
N PHE A 118 -5.59 -8.08 -7.62
CA PHE A 118 -4.26 -8.67 -7.48
C PHE A 118 -4.27 -10.17 -7.78
N ALA A 119 -5.31 -10.88 -7.37
CA ALA A 119 -5.49 -12.30 -7.66
C ALA A 119 -5.55 -12.50 -9.17
N ASP A 120 -6.39 -11.72 -9.88
CA ASP A 120 -6.52 -11.78 -11.34
C ASP A 120 -5.19 -11.52 -12.06
N PHE A 121 -4.45 -10.49 -11.63
CA PHE A 121 -3.10 -10.25 -12.15
C PHE A 121 -2.17 -11.44 -11.90
N SER A 122 -2.10 -11.94 -10.66
CA SER A 122 -1.14 -12.98 -10.28
C SER A 122 -1.46 -14.36 -10.87
N ASN A 123 -2.73 -14.64 -11.15
CA ASN A 123 -3.19 -15.91 -11.73
C ASN A 123 -2.90 -15.99 -13.23
N ASN A 124 -2.80 -14.84 -13.91
CA ASN A 124 -2.45 -14.76 -15.33
C ASN A 124 -0.93 -14.67 -15.56
N LEU A 125 -0.12 -14.70 -14.51
CA LEU A 125 1.34 -14.80 -14.62
C LEU A 125 1.77 -16.27 -14.73
N ASN A 126 2.80 -16.53 -15.54
CA ASN A 126 3.47 -17.83 -15.53
C ASN A 126 4.33 -18.01 -14.27
N GLN A 127 4.78 -19.24 -14.00
CA GLN A 127 5.52 -19.55 -12.78
C GLN A 127 6.80 -18.71 -12.63
N SER A 128 7.57 -18.53 -13.71
CA SER A 128 8.80 -17.72 -13.70
C SER A 128 8.52 -16.26 -13.33
N GLN A 129 7.46 -15.68 -13.89
CA GLN A 129 7.00 -14.33 -13.56
C GLN A 129 6.54 -14.22 -12.10
N ARG A 130 5.83 -15.22 -11.57
CA ARG A 130 5.40 -15.25 -10.16
C ARG A 130 6.59 -15.34 -9.21
N ASP A 131 7.61 -16.14 -9.52
CA ASP A 131 8.83 -16.24 -8.72
C ASP A 131 9.61 -14.92 -8.72
N LYS A 132 9.69 -14.27 -9.89
CA LYS A 132 10.30 -12.94 -10.02
C LYS A 132 9.54 -11.89 -9.22
N LEU A 133 8.20 -11.87 -9.29
CA LEU A 133 7.35 -10.99 -8.49
C LEU A 133 7.58 -11.22 -6.98
N GLN A 134 7.64 -12.49 -6.55
CA GLN A 134 7.94 -12.82 -5.15
C GLN A 134 9.32 -12.30 -4.72
N SER A 135 10.34 -12.46 -5.57
CA SER A 135 11.70 -11.95 -5.31
C SER A 135 11.71 -10.42 -5.16
N MET A 136 10.95 -9.71 -5.98
CA MET A 136 10.83 -8.25 -5.92
C MET A 136 10.21 -7.81 -4.59
N ILE A 137 9.16 -8.50 -4.14
CA ILE A 137 8.50 -8.26 -2.85
C ILE A 137 9.47 -8.53 -1.68
N LYS A 138 10.17 -9.67 -1.69
CA LYS A 138 11.16 -10.03 -0.66
C LYS A 138 12.29 -9.00 -0.57
N ARG A 139 12.92 -8.69 -1.70
CA ARG A 139 14.01 -7.72 -1.78
C ARG A 139 13.59 -6.36 -1.25
N HIS A 140 12.38 -5.91 -1.57
CA HIS A 140 11.91 -4.63 -1.03
C HIS A 140 11.70 -4.67 0.48
N ARG A 141 11.18 -5.77 1.02
CA ARG A 141 11.05 -5.94 2.47
C ARG A 141 12.42 -5.78 3.16
N GLU A 142 13.46 -6.42 2.63
CA GLU A 142 14.83 -6.34 3.15
C GLU A 142 15.39 -4.91 3.12
N HIS A 143 15.21 -4.18 2.01
CA HIS A 143 15.66 -2.78 1.90
C HIS A 143 14.95 -1.83 2.88
N ARG A 144 13.71 -2.14 3.29
CA ARG A 144 13.03 -1.34 4.31
C ARG A 144 13.58 -1.55 5.72
N HIS A 145 14.16 -2.71 6.01
CA HIS A 145 14.79 -2.96 7.31
C HIS A 145 16.13 -2.22 7.47
N CYS A 146 16.91 -2.05 6.40
CA CYS A 146 18.15 -1.26 6.47
C CYS A 146 17.90 0.23 6.75
N LYS A 147 16.76 0.80 6.36
CA LYS A 147 16.48 2.23 6.60
C LYS A 147 16.13 2.57 8.06
N PHE A 148 15.70 1.59 8.85
CA PHE A 148 15.41 1.75 10.29
C PHE A 148 16.48 1.14 11.21
N ALA A 149 17.43 0.37 10.67
CA ALA A 149 18.50 -0.29 11.43
C ALA A 149 19.88 0.40 11.30
N CYS A 150 20.04 1.42 10.46
CA CYS A 150 21.26 2.25 10.46
C CYS A 150 21.14 3.39 11.46
N GLY A 151 21.02 3.04 12.74
CA GLY A 151 21.48 3.85 13.85
C GLY A 151 22.61 3.08 14.50
N ASP A 152 23.85 3.52 14.27
CA ASP A 152 25.04 3.05 14.98
C ASP A 152 24.77 3.08 16.50
N SER A 153 24.38 1.94 17.09
CA SER A 153 24.71 1.67 18.47
C SER A 153 26.16 1.19 18.49
N LYS A 154 27.08 2.15 18.43
CA LYS A 154 28.38 1.97 19.08
C LYS A 154 28.11 1.30 20.42
N GLN A 155 28.74 0.15 20.61
CA GLN A 155 28.70 -0.62 21.83
C GLN A 155 28.80 0.31 23.04
N LEU A 156 27.68 0.42 23.78
CA LEU A 156 27.72 0.90 25.14
C LEU A 156 28.07 -0.33 25.99
N THR A 157 29.34 -0.35 26.38
CA THR A 157 29.92 -1.12 27.47
C THR A 157 29.04 -1.12 28.72
N GLN A 158 28.88 -2.30 29.31
CA GLN A 158 28.57 -2.62 30.72
C GLN A 158 28.79 -4.14 30.83
N GLU A 159 29.60 -4.74 31.71
CA GLU A 159 30.52 -4.35 32.79
C GLU A 159 31.68 -5.37 32.79
#